data_AF-A0A841Y6Y4-F1
#
_entry.id   AF-A0A841Y6Y4-F1
#
_cell.length_a   1.000
_cell.length_b   1.000
_cell.length_c   1.000
_cell.angle_alpha   90.00
_cell.angle_beta   90.00
_cell.angle_gamma   90.00
#
_symmetry.space_group_name_H-M   'P 1'
#
loop_
_entity.id
_entity.type
_entity.pdbx_description
1 polymer ?
#
loop_
_entity_poly.entity_id
_entity_poly.type
_entity_poly.pdbx_seq_one_letter_code
_entity_poly.pdbx_strand_id
1 'polypeptide(L)'
;MNISKFFSVFFLVIYAAVFINIIYNILQTKTGFGFPVWSQIVLGLCFIVMAIFNFKQSRYVFGSIFASAVILITVSVAMVSCN
;
A
#
# COMPACT_ATOMS: atom_id res chain seq x y z
N MET A 1 -7.42 -27.37 11.16
CA MET A 1 -6.85 -26.08 10.69
C MET A 1 -6.86 -25.13 11.87
N ASN A 2 -5.70 -24.64 12.36
CA ASN A 2 -5.66 -23.78 13.55
C ASN A 2 -6.47 -22.50 13.30
N ILE A 3 -7.35 -22.13 14.24
CA ILE A 3 -8.22 -20.93 14.17
C ILE A 3 -7.41 -19.66 13.82
N SER A 4 -6.17 -19.58 14.32
CA SER A 4 -5.23 -18.49 14.06
C SER A 4 -4.85 -18.36 12.56
N LYS A 5 -4.69 -19.48 11.84
CA LYS A 5 -4.39 -19.46 10.40
C LYS A 5 -5.60 -19.02 9.59
N PHE A 6 -6.81 -19.39 10.03
CA PHE A 6 -8.05 -18.97 9.37
C PHE A 6 -8.27 -17.45 9.48
N PHE A 7 -8.08 -16.89 10.68
CA PHE A 7 -8.13 -15.43 10.88
C PHE A 7 -7.09 -14.69 10.04
N SER A 8 -5.85 -15.19 9.99
CA SER A 8 -4.80 -14.57 9.19
C SER A 8 -5.12 -14.54 7.70
N VAL A 9 -5.67 -15.62 7.14
CA VAL A 9 -6.07 -15.69 5.73
C VAL A 9 -7.23 -14.76 5.46
N PHE A 10 -8.23 -14.73 6.34
CA PHE A 10 -9.38 -13.84 6.22
C PHE A 10 -8.97 -12.37 6.20
N PHE A 11 -8.09 -11.95 7.10
CA PHE A 11 -7.53 -10.59 7.11
C PHE A 11 -6.78 -10.26 5.82
N LEU A 12 -6.03 -11.22 5.26
CA LEU A 12 -5.27 -11.02 4.03
C LEU A 12 -6.18 -10.87 2.81
N VAL A 13 -7.28 -11.62 2.75
CA VAL A 13 -8.30 -11.49 1.69
C VAL A 13 -9.00 -10.13 1.77
N ILE A 14 -9.40 -9.69 2.97
CA ILE A 14 -9.98 -8.35 3.16
C ILE A 14 -9.00 -7.27 2.75
N TYR A 15 -7.74 -7.39 3.18
CA TYR A 15 -6.69 -6.45 2.80
C TYR A 15 -6.53 -6.35 1.28
N ALA A 16 -6.47 -7.48 0.59
CA ALA A 16 -6.36 -7.50 -0.87
C ALA A 16 -7.58 -6.86 -1.55
N ALA A 17 -8.79 -7.13 -1.08
CA ALA A 17 -10.01 -6.54 -1.62
C ALA A 17 -10.04 -5.01 -1.46
N VAL A 18 -9.68 -4.51 -0.27
CA VAL A 18 -9.58 -3.06 -0.01
C VAL A 18 -8.49 -2.43 -0.87
N PHE A 19 -7.34 -3.08 -1.00
CA PHE A 19 -6.22 -2.60 -1.80
C PHE A 19 -6.62 -2.43 -3.28
N ILE A 20 -7.28 -3.44 -3.85
CA ILE A 20 -7.78 -3.39 -5.24
C ILE A 20 -8.81 -2.29 -5.41
N ASN A 21 -9.73 -2.12 -4.45
CA ASN A 21 -10.75 -1.08 -4.50
C ASN A 21 -10.14 0.33 -4.50
N ILE A 22 -9.14 0.58 -3.65
CA ILE A 22 -8.43 1.86 -3.61
C ILE A 22 -7.75 2.15 -4.96
N ILE A 23 -7.05 1.18 -5.54
CA ILE A 23 -6.41 1.34 -6.86
C ILE A 23 -7.46 1.65 -7.92
N TYR A 24 -8.54 0.87 -7.97
CA TYR A 24 -9.61 1.05 -8.94
C TYR A 24 -10.22 2.45 -8.84
N ASN A 25 -10.46 2.94 -7.63
CA ASN A 25 -11.00 4.27 -7.39
C ASN A 25 -10.04 5.37 -7.88
N ILE A 26 -8.74 5.29 -7.52
CA ILE A 26 -7.71 6.24 -7.98
C ILE A 26 -7.63 6.27 -9.51
N LEU A 27 -7.74 5.13 -10.17
CA LEU A 27 -7.73 5.03 -11.62
C LEU A 27 -8.98 5.65 -12.25
N GLN A 28 -10.16 5.43 -11.64
CA GLN A 28 -11.44 5.92 -12.17
C GLN A 28 -11.60 7.43 -11.99
N THR A 29 -11.24 7.97 -10.83
CA THR A 29 -11.39 9.39 -10.52
C THR A 29 -10.26 10.23 -11.12
N LYS A 30 -9.13 9.60 -11.51
CA LYS A 30 -7.85 10.27 -11.82
C LYS A 30 -7.38 11.20 -10.72
N THR A 31 -7.95 11.08 -9.52
CA THR A 31 -7.55 11.86 -8.36
C THR A 31 -6.65 10.99 -7.50
N GLY A 32 -5.55 11.58 -7.05
CA GLY A 32 -4.69 10.96 -6.05
C GLY A 32 -5.34 10.97 -4.67
N PHE A 33 -4.56 10.68 -3.64
CA PHE A 33 -5.03 10.56 -2.26
C PHE A 33 -5.59 11.85 -1.61
N GLY A 34 -5.92 12.90 -2.37
CA GLY A 34 -6.40 14.19 -1.84
C GLY A 34 -5.35 14.98 -1.06
N PHE A 35 -4.17 14.41 -0.86
CA PHE A 35 -3.02 15.07 -0.22
C PHE A 35 -2.09 15.70 -1.28
N PRO A 36 -1.37 16.78 -0.93
CA PRO A 36 -0.35 17.37 -1.79
C PRO A 36 0.71 16.34 -2.21
N VAL A 37 1.14 16.35 -3.48
CA VAL A 37 2.13 15.41 -4.04
C VAL A 37 3.41 15.33 -3.19
N TRP A 38 3.89 16.45 -2.67
CA TRP A 38 5.05 16.51 -1.78
C TRP A 38 4.90 15.63 -0.52
N SER A 39 3.74 15.67 0.13
CA SER A 39 3.47 14.82 1.30
C SER A 39 3.40 13.33 0.95
N GLN A 40 2.87 13.00 -0.23
CA GLN A 40 2.81 11.63 -0.73
C GLN A 40 4.22 11.08 -0.99
N ILE A 41 5.12 11.89 -1.57
CA ILE A 41 6.52 11.51 -1.79
C ILE A 41 7.24 11.23 -0.46
N VAL A 42 7.06 12.10 0.55
CA VAL A 42 7.65 11.91 1.89
C VAL A 42 7.13 10.62 2.54
N LEU A 43 5.82 10.37 2.47
CA LEU A 43 5.21 9.12 2.93
C LEU A 43 5.75 7.90 2.19
N GLY A 44 5.92 8.00 0.87
CA GLY A 44 6.49 6.95 0.03
C GLY A 44 7.90 6.58 0.47
N LEU A 45 8.76 7.58 0.71
CA LEU A 45 10.11 7.35 1.23
C LEU A 45 10.11 6.71 2.62
N CYS A 46 9.25 7.17 3.53
CA CYS A 46 9.09 6.57 4.86
C CYS A 46 8.68 5.09 4.76
N PHE A 47 7.72 4.77 3.89
CA PHE A 47 7.28 3.39 3.70
C PHE A 47 8.34 2.52 2.99
N ILE A 48 9.13 3.06 2.07
CA ILE A 48 10.29 2.35 1.49
C ILE A 48 11.29 1.98 2.59
N VAL A 49 11.66 2.94 3.44
CA VAL A 49 12.61 2.69 4.54
C VAL A 49 12.05 1.65 5.52
N MET A 50 10.76 1.76 5.88
CA MET A 50 10.10 0.80 6.74
C MET A 50 9.98 -0.59 6.08
N ALA A 51 9.72 -0.68 4.78
CA ALA A 51 9.69 -1.94 4.05
C ALA A 51 11.06 -2.62 4.10
N ILE A 52 12.14 -1.89 3.76
CA ILE A 52 13.51 -2.40 3.80
C ILE A 52 13.89 -2.86 5.21
N PHE A 53 13.55 -2.08 6.24
CA PHE A 53 13.82 -2.42 7.63
C PHE A 53 13.11 -3.71 8.05
N ASN A 54 11.83 -3.87 7.69
CA ASN A 54 11.06 -5.07 8.01
C ASN A 54 11.54 -6.30 7.24
N PHE A 55 11.96 -6.15 5.97
CA PHE A 55 12.60 -7.22 5.21
C PHE A 55 13.93 -7.66 5.85
N LYS A 56 14.75 -6.70 6.29
CA LYS A 56 15.99 -7.01 7.05
C LYS A 56 15.72 -7.75 8.36
N GLN A 57 14.61 -7.48 9.03
CA GLN A 57 14.21 -8.19 10.25
C GLN A 57 13.50 -9.54 10.00
N SER A 58 13.49 -10.05 8.76
CA SER A 58 12.77 -11.28 8.39
C SER A 58 11.25 -11.21 8.63
N ARG A 59 10.70 -9.99 8.80
CA ARG A 59 9.27 -9.72 8.97
C ARG A 59 8.62 -9.49 7.61
N TYR A 60 8.66 -10.51 6.75
CA TYR A 60 8.24 -10.41 5.34
C TYR A 60 6.80 -9.93 5.14
N VAL A 61 5.89 -10.30 6.05
CA VAL A 61 4.47 -9.89 5.97
C VAL A 61 4.33 -8.37 6.12
N PHE A 62 5.00 -7.77 7.12
CA PHE A 62 4.98 -6.32 7.30
C PHE A 62 5.75 -5.61 6.19
N GLY A 63 6.88 -6.18 5.75
CA GLY A 63 7.64 -5.66 4.61
C GLY A 63 6.79 -5.57 3.34
N SER A 64 5.99 -6.59 3.03
CA SER A 64 5.12 -6.57 1.84
C SER A 64 3.98 -5.57 1.95
N ILE A 65 3.41 -5.37 3.15
CA ILE A 65 2.36 -4.36 3.40
C ILE A 65 2.91 -2.94 3.20
N PHE A 66 4.13 -2.66 3.64
CA PHE A 66 4.75 -1.36 3.40
C PHE A 66 5.11 -1.18 1.91
N ALA A 67 5.61 -2.24 1.25
CA ALA A 67 5.92 -2.20 -0.17
C ALA A 67 4.67 -1.96 -1.04
N SER A 68 3.54 -2.59 -0.71
CA SER A 68 2.27 -2.35 -1.41
C SER A 68 1.75 -0.93 -1.20
N ALA A 69 1.93 -0.35 0.00
CA ALA A 69 1.62 1.06 0.26
C ALA A 69 2.46 2.01 -0.62
N VAL A 70 3.74 1.70 -0.84
CA VAL A 70 4.60 2.46 -1.77
C VAL A 70 4.06 2.39 -3.20
N ILE A 71 3.62 1.22 -3.65
CA ILE A 71 3.01 1.05 -4.99
C ILE A 71 1.76 1.94 -5.11
N LEU A 72 0.89 1.93 -4.10
CA LEU A 72 -0.31 2.77 -4.07
C LEU A 72 0.03 4.26 -4.18
N ILE A 73 1.04 4.72 -3.44
CA ILE A 73 1.51 6.11 -3.49
C ILE A 73 2.04 6.45 -4.89
N THR A 74 2.86 5.58 -5.47
CA THR A 74 3.40 5.79 -6.83
C THR A 74 2.29 5.89 -7.87
N VAL A 75 1.28 5.01 -7.82
CA VAL A 75 0.11 5.07 -8.70
C VAL A 75 -0.65 6.38 -8.49
N SER A 76 -0.85 6.79 -7.24
CA SER A 76 -1.53 8.05 -6.90
C SER A 76 -0.82 9.28 -7.47
N VAL A 77 0.50 9.39 -7.27
CA VAL A 77 1.32 10.49 -7.77
C VAL A 77 1.35 10.50 -9.30
N ALA A 78 1.48 9.34 -9.95
CA ALA A 78 1.50 9.23 -11.39
C ALA A 78 0.18 9.70 -12.02
N MET A 79 -0.96 9.29 -11.45
CA MET A 79 -2.28 9.71 -11.95
C MET A 79 -2.54 11.20 -11.78
N VAL A 80 -2.14 11.78 -10.63
CA VAL A 80 -2.24 13.24 -10.40
C VAL A 80 -1.34 14.03 -11.35
N SER A 81 -0.15 13.52 -11.66
CA SER A 81 0.80 14.22 -12.56
C SER A 81 0.39 14.16 -14.03
N CYS A 82 -0.45 13.19 -14.42
CA CYS A 82 -0.94 13.00 -15.79
C CYS A 82 -2.26 13.73 -16.09
N ASN A 83 -2.87 14.39 -15.11
CA ASN A 83 -4.16 15.06 -15.22
C ASN A 83 -4.02 16.58 -15.09
#